data_AF-A0A5N5USR7-F1
#
_entry.id   AF-A0A5N5USR7-F1
#
_cell.length_a   1.000
_cell.length_b   1.000
_cell.length_c   1.000
_cell.angle_alpha   90.00
_cell.angle_beta   90.00
_cell.angle_gamma   90.00
#
_symmetry.space_group_name_H-M   'P 1'
#
loop_
_entity.id
_entity.type
_entity.pdbx_description
1 polymer ?
#
loop_
_entity_poly.entity_id
_entity_poly.type
_entity_poly.pdbx_seq_one_letter_code
_entity_poly.pdbx_strand_id
1 'polypeptide(L)'
;MHGRSTDKAWLYCLTTSGAYDQIQKTNDEIVAEQLDLLRRYYPQARDAEIVQAQVVRMPKATFSQVVGTDSLRPPQKTSVPSLVLAGDWTATDWSATMESAVQSAAKAVDLLLGRAR
;
A
#
# COMPACT_ATOMS: atom_id res chain seq x y z
N MET A 1 4.92 -12.90 12.35
CA MET A 1 4.14 -11.85 13.03
C MET A 1 3.41 -12.39 14.26
N HIS A 2 3.18 -13.70 14.37
CA HIS A 2 2.83 -14.39 15.62
C HIS A 2 4.03 -15.19 16.12
N GLY A 3 4.32 -15.17 17.43
CA GLY A 3 5.40 -15.94 18.05
C GLY A 3 6.65 -15.16 18.49
N ARG A 4 6.67 -13.82 18.36
CA ARG A 4 7.70 -12.99 19.02
C ARG A 4 7.18 -12.59 20.40
N SER A 5 7.94 -12.93 21.44
CA SER A 5 7.66 -12.46 22.80
C SER A 5 7.68 -10.93 22.83
N THR A 6 6.71 -10.34 23.52
CA THR A 6 6.62 -8.90 23.79
C THR A 6 7.26 -8.54 25.13
N ASP A 7 7.99 -9.47 25.77
CA ASP A 7 8.54 -9.29 27.13
C ASP A 7 9.56 -8.14 27.19
N LYS A 8 10.14 -7.77 26.05
CA LYS A 8 11.13 -6.68 25.94
C LYS A 8 10.60 -5.41 25.28
N ALA A 9 9.66 -5.53 24.36
CA ALA A 9 9.12 -4.39 23.60
C ALA A 9 7.82 -4.74 22.89
N TRP A 10 7.04 -3.70 22.58
CA TRP A 10 5.90 -3.77 21.68
C TRP A 10 6.28 -3.27 20.29
N LEU A 11 5.69 -3.87 19.25
CA LEU A 11 5.87 -3.41 17.86
C LEU A 11 4.54 -2.95 17.30
N TYR A 12 4.45 -1.68 16.95
CA TYR A 12 3.29 -1.08 16.30
C TYR A 12 3.63 -0.72 14.85
N CYS A 13 2.70 -1.00 13.93
CA CYS A 13 2.75 -0.56 12.55
C CYS A 13 1.52 0.29 12.28
N LEU A 14 1.73 1.55 11.95
CA LEU A 14 0.68 2.54 11.75
C LEU A 14 0.75 3.00 10.29
N THR A 15 -0.42 3.07 9.65
CA THR A 15 -0.55 3.49 8.25
C THR A 15 -1.48 4.69 8.19
N THR A 16 -1.01 5.78 7.58
CA THR A 16 -1.85 6.94 7.25
C THR A 16 -2.09 6.96 5.75
N SER A 17 -3.34 6.82 5.33
CA SER A 17 -3.76 7.03 3.94
C SER A 17 -4.12 8.50 3.73
N GLY A 18 -3.95 9.02 2.50
CA GLY A 18 -4.19 10.45 2.23
C GLY A 18 -3.26 11.38 3.01
N ALA A 19 -1.99 10.96 3.18
CA ALA A 19 -0.98 11.61 4.01
C ALA A 19 -0.41 12.92 3.41
N TYR A 20 -1.27 13.76 2.81
CA TYR A 20 -0.88 14.98 2.09
C TYR A 20 -0.14 15.98 2.99
N ASP A 21 -0.53 16.08 4.25
CA ASP A 21 0.11 16.96 5.23
C ASP A 21 1.40 16.33 5.77
N GLN A 22 1.35 15.06 6.16
CA GLN A 22 2.49 14.34 6.75
C GLN A 22 3.66 14.23 5.79
N ILE A 23 3.42 14.19 4.48
CA ILE A 23 4.52 14.07 3.52
C ILE A 23 5.45 15.29 3.51
N GLN A 24 4.97 16.43 4.01
CA GLN A 24 5.75 17.68 4.16
C GLN A 24 6.42 17.80 5.54
N LYS A 25 6.10 16.91 6.48
CA LYS A 25 6.64 16.92 7.86
C LYS A 25 7.95 16.15 7.95
N THR A 26 8.77 16.52 8.93
CA THR A 26 9.97 15.75 9.34
C THR A 26 9.57 14.38 9.90
N ASN A 27 10.54 13.46 10.00
CA ASN A 27 10.28 12.15 10.61
C ASN A 27 9.82 12.28 12.06
N ASP A 28 10.45 13.16 12.82
CA ASP A 28 10.19 13.31 14.26
C ASP A 28 8.79 13.86 14.52
N GLU A 29 8.32 14.82 13.71
CA GLU A 29 6.94 15.33 13.76
C GLU A 29 5.92 14.23 13.46
N ILE A 30 6.17 13.40 12.44
CA ILE A 30 5.29 12.26 12.12
C ILE A 30 5.28 11.26 13.27
N VAL A 31 6.45 10.90 13.81
CA VAL A 31 6.55 9.96 14.95
C VAL A 31 5.80 10.50 16.16
N ALA A 32 5.95 11.78 16.49
CA ALA A 32 5.22 12.41 17.59
C ALA A 32 3.70 12.34 17.38
N GLU A 33 3.21 12.72 16.20
CA GLU A 33 1.79 12.67 15.85
C GLU A 33 1.21 11.25 15.97
N GLN A 34 1.93 10.26 15.44
CA GLN A 34 1.49 8.86 15.48
C GLN A 34 1.54 8.28 16.90
N LEU A 35 2.49 8.72 17.73
CA LEU A 35 2.59 8.31 19.13
C LEU A 35 1.47 8.92 19.96
N ASP A 36 1.09 10.18 19.73
CA ASP A 36 -0.04 10.81 20.41
C ASP A 36 -1.35 10.07 20.11
N LEU A 37 -1.54 9.65 18.85
CA LEU A 37 -2.66 8.77 18.47
C LEU A 37 -2.62 7.44 19.23
N LEU A 38 -1.45 6.79 19.29
CA LEU A 38 -1.30 5.52 19.99
C LEU A 38 -1.60 5.67 21.49
N ARG A 39 -1.04 6.68 22.16
CA ARG A 39 -1.25 6.97 23.59
C ARG A 39 -2.70 7.32 23.93
N ARG A 40 -3.42 7.91 22.98
CA ARG A 40 -4.84 8.23 23.12
C ARG A 40 -5.70 6.97 23.23
N TYR A 41 -5.42 5.94 22.43
CA TYR A 41 -6.26 4.74 22.33
C TYR A 41 -5.70 3.53 23.09
N TYR A 42 -4.42 3.51 23.42
CA TYR A 42 -3.76 2.42 24.14
C TYR A 42 -3.17 2.96 25.45
N PRO A 43 -3.87 2.81 26.60
CA PRO A 43 -3.44 3.36 27.88
C PRO A 43 -2.03 2.92 28.30
N GLN A 44 -1.65 1.68 28.01
CA GLN A 44 -0.32 1.13 28.30
C GLN A 44 0.80 1.81 27.51
N ALA A 45 0.49 2.48 26.39
CA ALA A 45 1.47 3.20 25.59
C ALA A 45 1.79 4.61 26.13
N ARG A 46 1.00 5.14 27.08
CA ARG A 46 1.19 6.49 27.64
C ARG A 46 2.57 6.67 28.25
N ASP A 47 2.99 5.67 29.04
CA ASP A 47 4.26 5.65 29.74
C ASP A 47 5.35 4.87 28.98
N ALA A 48 5.07 4.46 27.74
CA ALA A 48 6.02 3.71 26.92
C ALA A 48 7.09 4.64 26.31
N GLU A 49 8.32 4.14 26.29
CA GLU A 49 9.46 4.77 25.64
C GLU A 49 9.65 4.23 24.22
N ILE A 50 10.00 5.12 23.28
CA ILE A 50 10.33 4.72 21.91
C ILE A 50 11.75 4.16 21.91
N VAL A 51 11.87 2.86 21.66
CA VAL A 51 13.18 2.21 21.45
C VAL A 51 13.72 2.47 20.04
N GLN A 52 12.84 2.44 19.04
CA GLN A 52 13.17 2.68 17.64
C GLN A 52 11.92 3.15 16.89
N ALA A 53 12.10 4.09 15.96
CA ALA A 53 11.07 4.52 15.02
C ALA A 53 11.63 4.57 13.60
N GLN A 54 10.78 4.25 12.63
CA GLN A 54 11.08 4.38 11.21
C GLN A 54 9.86 4.93 10.48
N VAL A 55 10.08 5.95 9.66
CA VAL A 55 9.06 6.51 8.79
C VAL A 55 9.38 6.15 7.35
N VAL A 56 8.45 5.47 6.69
CA VAL A 56 8.54 5.13 5.26
C VAL A 56 7.50 5.95 4.50
N ARG A 57 7.95 6.83 3.60
CA ARG A 57 7.07 7.67 2.77
C ARG A 57 6.91 7.05 1.38
N MET A 58 5.67 7.00 0.91
CA MET A 58 5.35 6.50 -0.43
C MET A 58 4.39 7.47 -1.16
N PRO A 59 4.86 8.64 -1.64
CA PRO A 59 4.03 9.65 -2.32
C PRO A 59 3.25 9.13 -3.52
N LYS A 60 3.79 8.10 -4.18
CA LYS A 60 3.26 7.48 -5.40
C LYS A 60 3.09 5.97 -5.21
N ALA A 61 2.58 5.57 -4.04
CA ALA A 61 2.38 4.16 -3.68
C ALA A 61 1.40 3.46 -4.65
N THR A 62 0.22 4.07 -4.80
CA THR A 62 -0.84 3.63 -5.70
C THR A 62 -1.46 4.87 -6.35
N PHE A 63 -2.24 4.67 -7.41
CA PHE A 63 -3.01 5.74 -8.04
C PHE A 63 -4.26 6.07 -7.22
N SER A 64 -4.71 7.33 -7.30
CA SER A 64 -5.97 7.75 -6.66
C SER A 64 -7.17 7.23 -7.46
N GLN A 65 -8.08 6.53 -6.78
CA GLN A 65 -9.28 5.94 -7.39
C GLN A 65 -10.47 6.90 -7.26
N VAL A 66 -10.39 8.04 -7.95
CA VAL A 66 -11.51 8.98 -8.02
C VAL A 66 -12.64 8.44 -8.92
N VAL A 67 -13.81 9.07 -8.86
CA VAL A 67 -14.94 8.70 -9.73
C VAL A 67 -14.51 8.73 -11.20
N GLY A 68 -14.78 7.65 -11.92
CA GLY A 68 -14.44 7.49 -13.34
C GLY A 68 -13.06 6.86 -13.61
N THR A 69 -12.17 6.72 -12.61
CA THR A 69 -10.82 6.17 -12.82
C THR A 69 -10.83 4.75 -13.37
N ASP A 70 -11.83 3.93 -13.03
CA ASP A 70 -11.90 2.55 -13.49
C ASP A 70 -11.94 2.44 -15.03
N SER A 71 -12.69 3.34 -15.68
CA SER A 71 -12.77 3.42 -17.14
C SER A 71 -11.45 3.82 -17.84
N LEU A 72 -10.50 4.38 -17.09
CA LEU A 72 -9.19 4.79 -17.61
C LEU A 72 -8.15 3.66 -17.51
N ARG A 73 -8.46 2.58 -16.80
CA ARG A 73 -7.53 1.46 -16.59
C ARG A 73 -7.40 0.67 -17.89
N PRO A 74 -6.20 0.55 -18.48
CA PRO A 74 -6.06 -0.15 -19.75
C PRO A 74 -6.17 -1.66 -19.57
N PRO A 75 -6.69 -2.39 -20.56
CA PRO A 75 -6.60 -3.85 -20.59
C PRO A 75 -5.14 -4.29 -20.66
N GLN A 76 -4.87 -5.56 -20.30
CA GLN A 76 -3.52 -6.13 -20.37
C GLN A 76 -3.02 -6.24 -21.82
N LYS A 77 -3.91 -6.42 -22.79
CA LYS A 77 -3.58 -6.49 -24.23
C LYS A 77 -3.31 -5.09 -24.79
N THR A 78 -2.16 -4.90 -25.42
CA THR A 78 -1.83 -3.66 -26.14
C THR A 78 -2.06 -3.81 -27.65
N SER A 79 -1.93 -2.71 -28.39
CA SER A 79 -1.94 -2.71 -29.86
C SER A 79 -0.62 -3.22 -30.46
N VAL A 80 0.45 -3.29 -29.67
CA VAL A 80 1.77 -3.77 -30.12
C VAL A 80 1.82 -5.29 -29.97
N PRO A 81 2.10 -6.04 -31.06
CA PRO A 81 2.22 -7.49 -30.98
C PRO A 81 3.23 -7.92 -29.92
N SER A 82 2.85 -8.92 -29.12
CA SER A 82 3.68 -9.49 -28.05
C SER A 82 4.04 -8.55 -26.89
N LEU A 83 3.44 -7.36 -26.83
CA LEU A 83 3.54 -6.46 -25.67
C LEU A 83 2.25 -6.51 -24.85
N VAL A 84 2.39 -6.84 -23.56
CA VAL A 84 1.29 -6.86 -22.59
C VAL A 84 1.64 -5.99 -21.39
N LEU A 85 0.61 -5.48 -20.70
CA LEU A 85 0.74 -4.70 -19.47
C LEU A 85 0.35 -5.56 -18.28
N ALA A 86 1.08 -5.40 -17.17
CA ALA A 86 0.73 -5.99 -15.88
C ALA A 86 0.95 -4.97 -14.76
N GLY A 87 0.04 -4.99 -13.78
CA GLY A 87 0.04 -4.08 -12.65
C GLY A 87 -1.37 -3.90 -12.09
N ASP A 88 -1.45 -3.56 -10.80
CA ASP A 88 -2.70 -3.29 -10.09
C ASP A 88 -3.53 -2.15 -10.72
N TRP A 89 -2.87 -1.26 -11.48
CA TRP A 89 -3.45 -0.15 -12.24
C TRP A 89 -4.07 -0.53 -13.59
N THR A 90 -3.82 -1.74 -14.10
CA THR A 90 -4.49 -2.24 -15.32
C THR A 90 -5.93 -2.69 -15.01
N ALA A 91 -6.74 -2.92 -16.03
CA ALA A 91 -8.14 -3.30 -15.90
C ALA A 91 -8.28 -4.68 -15.24
N THR A 92 -8.75 -4.68 -13.99
CA THR A 92 -9.09 -5.86 -13.20
C THR A 92 -10.41 -5.62 -12.49
N ASP A 93 -10.99 -6.67 -11.91
CA ASP A 93 -12.27 -6.57 -11.19
C ASP A 93 -12.09 -6.08 -9.74
N TRP A 94 -10.87 -5.62 -9.41
CA TRP A 94 -10.44 -5.23 -8.06
C TRP A 94 -9.86 -3.82 -8.09
N SER A 95 -9.81 -3.17 -6.91
CA SER A 95 -9.09 -1.91 -6.72
C SER A 95 -7.57 -2.10 -6.83
N ALA A 96 -6.78 -1.05 -6.60
CA ALA A 96 -5.32 -1.08 -6.65
C ALA A 96 -4.74 -1.87 -5.46
N THR A 97 -4.80 -3.21 -5.52
CA THR A 97 -4.37 -4.13 -4.45
C THR A 97 -3.36 -5.15 -4.94
N MET A 98 -2.78 -5.92 -4.01
CA MET A 98 -1.91 -7.05 -4.34
C MET A 98 -2.65 -8.12 -5.15
N GLU A 99 -3.91 -8.39 -4.84
CA GLU A 99 -4.76 -9.33 -5.59
C GLU A 99 -4.99 -8.86 -7.02
N SER A 100 -5.23 -7.56 -7.22
CA SER A 100 -5.33 -6.96 -8.54
C SER A 100 -4.02 -7.08 -9.33
N ALA A 101 -2.88 -6.84 -8.70
CA ALA A 101 -1.57 -7.03 -9.35
C ALA A 101 -1.37 -8.48 -9.81
N VAL A 102 -1.73 -9.47 -8.97
CA VAL A 102 -1.63 -10.89 -9.32
C VAL A 102 -2.62 -11.27 -10.43
N GLN A 103 -3.88 -10.83 -10.36
CA GLN A 103 -4.88 -11.09 -11.39
C GLN A 103 -4.48 -10.49 -12.73
N SER A 104 -3.97 -9.26 -12.71
CA SER A 104 -3.44 -8.57 -13.88
C SER A 104 -2.29 -9.35 -14.52
N ALA A 105 -1.31 -9.78 -13.72
CA ALA A 105 -0.18 -10.56 -14.20
C ALA A 105 -0.62 -11.88 -14.83
N ALA A 106 -1.56 -12.60 -14.21
CA ALA A 106 -2.10 -13.84 -14.76
C ALA A 106 -2.74 -13.62 -16.15
N LYS A 107 -3.61 -12.60 -16.28
CA LYS A 107 -4.23 -12.23 -17.57
C LYS A 107 -3.17 -11.87 -18.64
N ALA A 108 -2.14 -11.11 -18.26
CA ALA A 108 -1.06 -10.74 -19.17
C ALA A 108 -0.25 -11.96 -19.66
N VAL A 109 0.05 -12.89 -18.77
CA VAL A 109 0.76 -14.15 -19.11
C VAL A 109 -0.09 -15.03 -20.01
N ASP A 110 -1.39 -15.18 -19.75
CA ASP A 110 -2.28 -15.97 -20.61
C ASP A 110 -2.37 -15.41 -22.04
N LEU A 111 -2.35 -14.08 -22.19
CA LEU A 111 -2.27 -13.43 -23.50
C LEU A 111 -0.96 -13.75 -24.24
N LEU A 112 0.18 -13.71 -23.54
CA LEU A 112 1.49 -14.04 -24.13
C LEU A 112 1.61 -15.50 -24.53
N LEU A 113 1.02 -16.41 -23.75
CA LEU A 113 1.06 -17.86 -24.01
C LEU A 113 -0.02 -18.32 -25.00
N GLY A 114 -0.87 -17.44 -25.50
CA GLY A 114 -2.00 -17.80 -26.37
C GLY A 114 -3.06 -18.65 -25.67
N ARG A 115 -3.17 -18.52 -24.34
CA ARG A 115 -4.13 -19.24 -23.48
C ARG A 115 -5.38 -18.41 -23.15
N ALA A 116 -5.42 -17.17 -23.59
CA ALA A 116 -6.60 -16.32 -23.45
C ALA A 116 -7.78 -16.96 -24.19
N ARG A 117 -8.87 -17.23 -23.46
CA ARG A 117 -10.15 -17.68 -24.02
C ARG A 117 -10.84 -16.58 -24.80
#